data_AF-A0A358HRR6-F1
#
_entry.id   AF-A0A358HRR6-F1
#
_cell.length_a   1.000
_cell.length_b   1.000
_cell.length_c   1.000
_cell.angle_alpha   90.00
_cell.angle_beta   90.00
_cell.angle_gamma   90.00
#
_symmetry.space_group_name_H-M   'P 1'
#
loop_
_entity.id
_entity.type
_entity.pdbx_description
1 polymer ?
#
loop_
_entity_poly.entity_id
_entity_poly.type
_entity_poly.pdbx_seq_one_letter_code
_entity_poly.pdbx_strand_id
1 'polypeptide(L)'
;YINAAGKSFRDFMDGKLDVLPGERPTMNDWSDHMTTAFPEVRLKKFLEMRGADGGPWKRICALPAFWVGLLYDDAALDAAWNLVSDLSTTEREALRNDVPRTALATKFKNGTVQDLSKEVLAIAKQGLKNRGRMDGYGDDESHFLDSLEDVAESGRTLAEEFLDKYETEWNGSVDPLFKEYAY
;
A
#
# COMPACT_ATOMS: atom_id res chain seq x y z
N TYR A 1 -9.97 28.39 12.35
CA TYR A 1 -9.53 27.83 11.05
C TYR A 1 -8.94 28.96 10.23
N ILE A 2 -7.71 28.79 9.74
CA ILE A 2 -7.02 29.76 8.87
C ILE A 2 -6.77 29.06 7.54
N ASN A 3 -7.26 29.63 6.44
CA ASN A 3 -7.08 29.03 5.13
C ASN A 3 -5.71 29.44 4.55
N ALA A 4 -4.79 28.48 4.47
CA ALA A 4 -3.46 28.65 3.87
C ALA A 4 -3.31 27.86 2.55
N ALA A 5 -4.42 27.50 1.88
CA ALA A 5 -4.37 26.77 0.62
C ALA A 5 -3.61 27.57 -0.47
N GLY A 6 -2.75 26.89 -1.23
CA GLY A 6 -1.90 27.51 -2.24
C GLY A 6 -0.72 28.31 -1.67
N LYS A 7 -0.51 28.33 -0.35
CA LYS A 7 0.64 28.98 0.29
C LYS A 7 1.76 27.97 0.57
N SER A 8 2.96 28.50 0.80
CA SER A 8 4.16 27.70 1.04
C SER A 8 4.51 27.64 2.53
N PHE A 9 4.74 26.43 3.04
CA PHE A 9 5.27 26.28 4.41
C PHE A 9 6.68 26.90 4.55
N ARG A 10 7.43 27.02 3.44
CA ARG A 10 8.72 27.74 3.43
C ARG A 10 8.55 29.22 3.74
N ASP A 11 7.51 29.87 3.21
CA ASP A 11 7.21 31.27 3.53
C ASP A 11 6.78 31.41 4.99
N PHE A 12 6.08 30.42 5.55
CA PHE A 12 5.75 30.40 6.96
C PHE A 12 7.00 30.30 7.84
N MET A 13 7.94 29.39 7.52
CA MET A 13 9.23 29.32 8.23
C MET A 13 10.00 30.66 8.21
N ASP A 14 9.87 31.41 7.11
CA ASP A 14 10.48 32.73 6.93
C ASP A 14 9.72 33.89 7.60
N GLY A 15 8.54 33.65 8.18
CA GLY A 15 7.67 34.71 8.73
C GLY A 15 6.96 35.56 7.67
N LYS A 16 6.90 35.07 6.43
CA LYS A 16 6.36 35.76 5.24
C LYS A 16 5.02 35.21 4.79
N LEU A 17 4.38 34.35 5.59
CA LEU A 17 3.06 33.82 5.27
C LEU A 17 2.03 34.97 5.35
N ASP A 18 1.43 35.33 4.24
CA ASP A 18 0.54 36.50 4.12
C ASP A 18 -0.72 36.42 4.98
N VAL A 19 -1.24 35.21 5.22
CA VAL A 19 -2.38 34.97 6.12
C VAL A 19 -2.00 34.99 7.61
N LEU A 20 -0.69 34.97 7.93
CA LEU A 20 -0.13 35.06 9.28
C LEU A 20 1.18 35.90 9.26
N PRO A 21 1.10 37.22 9.00
CA PRO A 21 2.30 38.04 8.79
C PRO A 21 3.20 38.09 10.03
N GLY A 22 4.49 37.82 9.87
CA GLY A 22 5.49 37.89 10.94
C GLY A 22 5.54 36.66 11.86
N GLU A 23 4.55 35.78 11.80
CA GLU A 23 4.49 34.56 12.60
C GLU A 23 5.37 33.46 12.02
N ARG A 24 5.96 32.63 12.89
CA ARG A 24 6.75 31.46 12.50
C ARG A 24 6.09 30.16 12.98
N PRO A 25 6.22 29.05 12.24
CA PRO A 25 5.56 27.80 12.58
C PRO A 25 6.14 27.18 13.85
N THR A 26 5.27 26.48 14.57
CA THR A 26 5.62 25.55 15.64
C THR A 26 5.83 24.13 15.08
N MET A 27 6.29 23.21 15.93
CA MET A 27 6.35 21.78 15.58
C MET A 27 4.95 21.17 15.34
N ASN A 28 3.90 21.74 15.93
CA ASN A 28 2.54 21.30 15.67
C ASN A 28 2.12 21.70 14.24
N ASP A 29 2.42 22.93 13.82
CA ASP A 29 2.16 23.40 12.45
C ASP A 29 2.89 22.53 11.41
N TRP A 30 4.12 22.10 11.73
CA TRP A 30 4.86 21.15 10.88
C TRP A 30 4.19 19.76 10.84
N SER A 31 3.75 19.23 11.98
CA SER A 31 3.04 17.95 12.04
C SER A 31 1.73 17.99 11.24
N ASP A 32 1.01 19.10 11.30
CA ASP A 32 -0.21 19.34 10.53
C ASP A 32 0.10 19.43 9.04
N HIS A 33 1.12 20.20 8.66
CA HIS A 33 1.58 20.31 7.27
C HIS A 33 2.00 18.97 6.67
N MET A 34 2.75 18.15 7.42
CA MET A 34 3.15 16.81 6.96
C MET A 34 1.97 15.87 6.72
N THR A 35 0.79 16.17 7.27
CA THR A 35 -0.44 15.41 7.06
C THR A 35 -1.14 15.80 5.75
N THR A 36 -0.74 16.90 5.10
CA THR A 36 -1.31 17.38 3.83
C THR A 36 -0.57 16.87 2.58
N ALA A 37 0.57 16.22 2.73
CA ALA A 37 1.24 15.52 1.64
C ALA A 37 0.65 14.11 1.48
N PHE A 38 0.37 13.70 0.25
CA PHE A 38 -0.23 12.37 -0.05
C PHE A 38 0.57 11.58 -1.12
N PRO A 39 1.88 11.32 -0.90
CA PRO A 39 2.63 10.38 -1.73
C PRO A 39 2.19 8.92 -1.48
N GLU A 40 2.67 7.99 -2.32
CA GLU A 40 2.46 6.53 -2.16
C GLU A 40 3.06 5.99 -0.85
N VAL A 41 4.21 6.55 -0.43
CA VAL A 41 4.85 6.28 0.85
C VAL A 41 5.14 7.60 1.54
N ARG A 42 4.64 7.79 2.76
CA ARG A 42 4.78 9.06 3.50
C ARG A 42 5.68 8.90 4.72
N LEU A 43 6.65 9.79 4.84
CA LEU A 43 7.50 9.90 6.02
C LEU A 43 6.91 10.90 7.03
N LYS A 44 6.73 10.46 8.27
CA LYS A 44 6.52 11.29 9.46
C LYS A 44 7.58 10.91 10.51
N LYS A 45 7.17 10.67 11.75
CA LYS A 45 8.00 9.96 12.76
C LYS A 45 8.10 8.45 12.46
N PHE A 46 7.34 7.98 11.47
CA PHE A 46 7.24 6.61 10.98
C PHE A 46 6.97 6.66 9.47
N LEU A 47 7.07 5.52 8.79
CA LEU A 47 6.69 5.37 7.40
C LEU A 47 5.24 4.88 7.28
N GLU A 48 4.49 5.44 6.33
CA GLU A 48 3.13 5.03 6.00
C GLU A 48 3.10 4.47 4.58
N MET A 49 2.62 3.24 4.42
CA MET A 49 2.37 2.63 3.10
C MET A 49 0.92 2.91 2.70
N ARG A 50 0.69 3.54 1.55
CA ARG A 50 -0.60 4.21 1.25
C ARG A 50 -1.27 3.76 -0.04
N GLY A 51 -0.69 2.79 -0.73
CA GLY A 51 -1.13 2.37 -2.07
C GLY A 51 -2.15 1.21 -2.12
N ALA A 52 -2.73 0.80 -0.99
CA ALA A 52 -3.66 -0.32 -0.94
C ALA A 52 -5.12 0.13 -0.79
N ASP A 53 -6.01 -0.50 -1.55
CA ASP A 53 -7.45 -0.32 -1.40
C ASP A 53 -7.97 -0.92 -0.09
N GLY A 54 -9.08 -0.38 0.41
CA GLY A 54 -9.84 -1.03 1.47
C GLY A 54 -10.47 -2.34 0.97
N GLY A 55 -10.74 -3.27 1.90
CA GLY A 55 -11.35 -4.55 1.53
C GLY A 55 -11.75 -5.38 2.75
N PRO A 56 -12.31 -6.57 2.54
CA PRO A 56 -12.82 -7.42 3.63
C PRO A 56 -11.78 -7.70 4.71
N TRP A 57 -12.25 -8.04 5.93
CA TRP A 57 -11.42 -8.25 7.13
C TRP A 57 -10.10 -8.98 6.89
N LYS A 58 -10.11 -10.10 6.15
CA LYS A 58 -8.91 -10.89 5.86
C LYS A 58 -7.80 -10.05 5.18
N ARG A 59 -8.17 -9.17 4.24
CA ARG A 59 -7.23 -8.29 3.52
C ARG A 59 -6.74 -7.14 4.40
N ILE A 60 -7.55 -6.65 5.34
CA ILE A 60 -7.13 -5.67 6.34
C ILE A 60 -6.00 -6.23 7.20
N CYS A 61 -6.10 -7.50 7.61
CA CYS A 61 -5.04 -8.16 8.38
C CYS A 61 -3.81 -8.50 7.52
N ALA A 62 -4.00 -8.82 6.24
CA ALA A 62 -2.91 -9.17 5.34
C ALA A 62 -2.01 -7.98 4.98
N LEU A 63 -2.55 -6.78 4.81
CA LEU A 63 -1.78 -5.58 4.45
C LEU A 63 -0.63 -5.24 5.43
N PRO A 64 -0.85 -5.15 6.76
CA PRO A 64 0.24 -4.93 7.70
C PRO A 64 1.19 -6.13 7.76
N ALA A 65 0.69 -7.37 7.67
CA ALA A 65 1.55 -8.56 7.65
C ALA A 65 2.52 -8.53 6.46
N PHE A 66 2.05 -8.14 5.28
CA PHE A 66 2.86 -7.99 4.07
C PHE A 66 4.03 -7.02 4.29
N TRP A 67 3.75 -5.80 4.76
CA TRP A 67 4.80 -4.81 4.97
C TRP A 67 5.72 -5.14 6.15
N VAL A 68 5.20 -5.75 7.22
CA VAL A 68 6.02 -6.23 8.33
C VAL A 68 6.97 -7.33 7.86
N GLY A 69 6.49 -8.27 7.05
CA GLY A 69 7.29 -9.34 6.48
C GLY A 69 8.43 -8.84 5.59
N LEU A 70 8.20 -7.78 4.81
CA LEU A 70 9.23 -7.20 3.95
C LEU A 70 10.23 -6.32 4.69
N LEU A 71 9.77 -5.54 5.68
CA LEU A 71 10.55 -4.40 6.20
C LEU A 71 11.17 -4.64 7.57
N TYR A 72 10.69 -5.62 8.35
CA TYR A 72 11.08 -5.80 9.77
C TYR A 72 11.94 -7.04 10.00
N ASP A 73 12.53 -7.58 8.93
CA ASP A 73 13.57 -8.61 8.93
C ASP A 73 14.67 -8.16 7.95
N ASP A 74 15.93 -8.13 8.38
CA ASP A 74 17.03 -7.55 7.59
C ASP A 74 17.25 -8.33 6.29
N ALA A 75 17.15 -9.66 6.33
CA ALA A 75 17.35 -10.50 5.15
C ALA A 75 16.21 -10.34 4.14
N ALA A 76 14.96 -10.24 4.62
CA ALA A 76 13.81 -9.95 3.77
C ALA A 76 13.88 -8.55 3.15
N LEU A 77 14.33 -7.55 3.93
CA LEU A 77 14.50 -6.17 3.45
C LEU A 77 15.55 -6.09 2.34
N ASP A 78 16.70 -6.74 2.53
CA ASP A 78 17.76 -6.80 1.52
C ASP A 78 17.28 -7.53 0.25
N ALA A 79 16.56 -8.65 0.40
CA ALA A 79 15.99 -9.38 -0.73
C ALA A 79 14.96 -8.52 -1.51
N ALA A 80 14.09 -7.82 -0.80
CA ALA A 80 13.12 -6.91 -1.40
C ALA A 80 13.80 -5.74 -2.12
N TRP A 81 14.87 -5.17 -1.54
CA TRP A 81 15.67 -4.13 -2.18
C TRP A 81 16.32 -4.64 -3.47
N ASN A 82 16.88 -5.86 -3.46
CA ASN A 82 17.52 -6.43 -4.65
C ASN A 82 16.56 -6.57 -5.83
N LEU A 83 15.26 -6.85 -5.60
CA LEU A 83 14.25 -6.93 -6.66
C LEU A 83 14.04 -5.60 -7.41
N VAL A 84 14.21 -4.48 -6.72
CA VAL A 84 13.84 -3.14 -7.20
C VAL A 84 15.00 -2.18 -7.37
N SER A 85 16.21 -2.56 -6.92
CA SER A 85 17.40 -1.71 -6.88
C SER A 85 17.86 -1.20 -8.25
N ASP A 86 17.56 -1.94 -9.32
CA ASP A 86 17.89 -1.62 -10.70
C ASP A 86 16.82 -0.80 -11.42
N LEU A 87 15.65 -0.59 -10.80
CA LEU A 87 14.54 0.12 -11.44
C LEU A 87 14.86 1.60 -11.65
N SER A 88 14.63 2.07 -12.86
CA SER A 88 14.63 3.49 -13.17
C SER A 88 13.38 4.18 -12.61
N THR A 89 13.43 5.51 -12.49
CA THR A 89 12.25 6.31 -12.13
C THR A 89 11.12 6.13 -13.14
N THR A 90 11.44 6.02 -14.43
CA THR A 90 10.44 5.81 -15.49
C THR A 90 9.75 4.46 -15.36
N GLU A 91 10.47 3.38 -15.05
CA GLU A 91 9.85 2.07 -14.86
C GLU A 91 8.96 2.02 -13.62
N ARG A 92 9.39 2.64 -12.50
CA ARG A 92 8.54 2.77 -11.31
C ARG A 92 7.26 3.56 -11.59
N GLU A 93 7.37 4.66 -12.31
CA GLU A 93 6.21 5.49 -12.67
C GLU A 93 5.28 4.77 -13.67
N ALA A 94 5.83 4.01 -14.61
CA ALA A 94 5.04 3.18 -15.52
C ALA A 94 4.24 2.13 -14.74
N LEU A 95 4.88 1.40 -13.82
CA LEU A 95 4.19 0.47 -12.92
C LEU A 95 3.06 1.13 -12.15
N ARG A 96 3.33 2.28 -11.52
CA ARG A 96 2.34 3.04 -10.75
C ARG A 96 1.11 3.41 -11.59
N ASN A 97 1.32 3.77 -12.85
CA ASN A 97 0.24 4.22 -13.74
C ASN A 97 -0.51 3.06 -14.42
N ASP A 98 0.17 1.94 -14.70
CA ASP A 98 -0.43 0.81 -15.42
C ASP A 98 -1.15 -0.19 -14.48
N VAL A 99 -0.62 -0.44 -13.27
CA VAL A 99 -1.23 -1.38 -12.31
C VAL A 99 -2.70 -1.08 -12.00
N PRO A 100 -3.13 0.18 -11.80
CA PRO A 100 -4.55 0.49 -11.58
C PRO A 100 -5.48 0.05 -12.72
N ARG A 101 -4.95 -0.10 -13.94
CA ARG A 101 -5.73 -0.45 -15.14
C ARG A 101 -5.63 -1.93 -15.50
N THR A 102 -4.43 -2.50 -15.42
CA THR A 102 -4.15 -3.87 -15.88
C THR A 102 -3.81 -4.84 -14.76
N ALA A 103 -3.88 -4.40 -13.51
CA ALA A 103 -3.72 -5.23 -12.31
C ALA A 103 -2.45 -6.11 -12.37
N LEU A 104 -2.56 -7.37 -11.98
CA LEU A 104 -1.46 -8.34 -11.99
C LEU A 104 -1.00 -8.73 -13.41
N ALA A 105 -1.82 -8.48 -14.44
CA ALA A 105 -1.45 -8.72 -15.83
C ALA A 105 -0.52 -7.65 -16.42
N THR A 106 -0.30 -6.54 -15.69
CA THR A 106 0.63 -5.47 -16.07
C THR A 106 2.01 -6.05 -16.39
N LYS A 107 2.56 -5.71 -17.56
CA LYS A 107 3.88 -6.19 -17.97
C LYS A 107 4.98 -5.59 -17.11
N PHE A 108 5.91 -6.42 -16.68
CA PHE A 108 7.04 -5.99 -15.86
C PHE A 108 8.27 -6.85 -16.16
N LYS A 109 9.38 -6.20 -16.54
CA LYS A 109 10.62 -6.88 -17.00
C LYS A 109 10.29 -7.97 -18.03
N ASN A 110 10.66 -9.22 -17.76
CA ASN A 110 10.42 -10.37 -18.64
C ASN A 110 9.10 -11.13 -18.35
N GLY A 111 8.25 -10.61 -17.45
CA GLY A 111 7.03 -11.26 -16.99
C GLY A 111 5.89 -10.25 -16.75
N THR A 112 5.12 -10.49 -15.69
CA THR A 112 4.04 -9.61 -15.24
C THR A 112 4.19 -9.22 -13.77
N VAL A 113 3.36 -8.29 -13.31
CA VAL A 113 3.24 -7.95 -11.89
C VAL A 113 2.75 -9.14 -11.05
N GLN A 114 2.04 -10.12 -11.66
CA GLN A 114 1.73 -11.39 -11.02
C GLN A 114 3.01 -12.14 -10.63
N ASP A 115 3.97 -12.28 -11.55
CA ASP A 115 5.24 -12.97 -11.29
C ASP A 115 6.01 -12.25 -10.16
N LEU A 116 6.08 -10.92 -10.23
CA LEU A 116 6.67 -10.10 -9.17
C LEU A 116 5.95 -10.29 -7.83
N SER A 117 4.62 -10.39 -7.83
CA SER A 117 3.83 -10.54 -6.60
C SER A 117 4.14 -11.86 -5.90
N LYS A 118 4.36 -12.94 -6.65
CA LYS A 118 4.78 -14.25 -6.09
C LYS A 118 6.14 -14.16 -5.43
N GLU A 119 7.11 -13.54 -6.11
CA GLU A 119 8.46 -13.36 -5.56
C GLU A 119 8.43 -12.49 -4.28
N VAL A 120 7.71 -11.37 -4.30
CA VAL A 120 7.62 -10.46 -3.16
C VAL A 120 6.88 -11.11 -1.99
N LEU A 121 5.80 -11.88 -2.23
CA LEU A 121 5.09 -12.60 -1.17
C LEU A 121 5.95 -13.70 -0.54
N ALA A 122 6.76 -14.40 -1.33
CA ALA A 122 7.71 -15.38 -0.80
C ALA A 122 8.74 -14.72 0.15
N ILE A 123 9.24 -13.53 -0.19
CA ILE A 123 10.13 -12.75 0.67
C ILE A 123 9.40 -12.32 1.96
N ALA A 124 8.20 -11.74 1.83
CA ALA A 124 7.41 -11.30 2.98
C ALA A 124 7.12 -12.46 3.95
N LYS A 125 6.74 -13.63 3.41
CA LYS A 125 6.50 -14.85 4.17
C LYS A 125 7.74 -15.30 4.93
N GLN A 126 8.90 -15.25 4.29
CA GLN A 126 10.16 -15.60 4.94
C GLN A 126 10.50 -14.63 6.08
N GLY A 127 10.32 -13.32 5.89
CA GLY A 127 10.55 -12.35 6.96
C GLY A 127 9.64 -12.52 8.17
N LEU A 128 8.36 -12.84 7.95
CA LEU A 128 7.42 -13.21 9.03
C LEU A 128 7.85 -14.48 9.76
N LYS A 129 8.27 -15.51 9.02
CA LYS A 129 8.79 -16.75 9.61
C LYS A 129 10.06 -16.52 10.44
N ASN A 130 10.97 -15.66 9.96
CA ASN A 130 12.20 -15.31 10.68
C ASN A 130 11.90 -14.59 12.00
N ARG A 131 10.88 -13.72 12.01
CA ARG A 131 10.42 -13.04 13.23
C ARG A 131 9.79 -13.98 14.25
N GLY A 132 9.19 -15.08 13.79
CA GLY A 132 8.71 -16.18 14.65
C GLY A 132 7.67 -15.76 15.69
N ARG A 133 6.79 -14.81 15.34
CA ARG A 133 5.70 -14.40 16.24
C ARG A 133 4.55 -15.38 16.13
N MET A 134 4.31 -16.09 17.23
CA MET A 134 3.24 -17.08 17.35
C MET A 134 2.01 -16.45 18.00
N ASP A 135 0.82 -16.91 17.59
CA ASP A 135 -0.42 -16.61 18.30
C ASP A 135 -0.65 -17.54 19.50
N GLY A 136 -1.81 -17.42 20.14
CA GLY A 136 -2.17 -18.26 21.30
C GLY A 136 -2.53 -19.72 20.94
N TYR A 137 -2.69 -20.04 19.66
CA TYR A 137 -3.07 -21.35 19.15
C TYR A 137 -1.91 -22.12 18.54
N GLY A 138 -0.76 -21.46 18.35
CA GLY A 138 0.48 -22.07 17.85
C GLY A 138 0.71 -21.86 16.36
N ASP A 139 -0.05 -20.97 15.72
CA ASP A 139 0.19 -20.54 14.34
C ASP A 139 1.12 -19.33 14.31
N ASP A 140 1.98 -19.25 13.30
CA ASP A 140 2.87 -18.11 13.09
C ASP A 140 2.21 -17.02 12.23
N GLU A 141 2.65 -15.78 12.39
CA GLU A 141 2.08 -14.60 11.71
C GLU A 141 2.11 -14.66 10.16
N SER A 142 2.80 -15.62 9.53
CA SER A 142 2.83 -15.76 8.08
C SER A 142 1.51 -16.18 7.43
N HIS A 143 0.61 -16.83 8.17
CA HIS A 143 -0.72 -17.23 7.67
C HIS A 143 -1.60 -16.03 7.26
N PHE A 144 -1.31 -14.82 7.76
CA PHE A 144 -2.03 -13.62 7.33
C PHE A 144 -1.82 -13.30 5.84
N LEU A 145 -0.76 -13.86 5.22
CA LEU A 145 -0.48 -13.68 3.80
C LEU A 145 -1.28 -14.62 2.88
N ASP A 146 -1.93 -15.66 3.41
CA ASP A 146 -2.60 -16.70 2.60
C ASP A 146 -3.56 -16.09 1.55
N SER A 147 -4.34 -15.08 1.96
CA SER A 147 -5.28 -14.41 1.05
C SER A 147 -4.62 -13.59 -0.08
N LEU A 148 -3.38 -13.14 0.11
CA LEU A 148 -2.61 -12.47 -0.92
C LEU A 148 -1.93 -13.49 -1.84
N GLU A 149 -1.49 -14.63 -1.30
CA GLU A 149 -0.97 -15.75 -2.08
C GLU A 149 -2.04 -16.30 -3.02
N ASP A 150 -3.29 -16.49 -2.55
CA ASP A 150 -4.41 -16.92 -3.41
C ASP A 150 -4.60 -15.97 -4.61
N VAL A 151 -4.48 -14.66 -4.39
CA VAL A 151 -4.58 -13.63 -5.43
C VAL A 151 -3.40 -13.68 -6.40
N ALA A 152 -2.17 -13.83 -5.89
CA ALA A 152 -0.98 -13.95 -6.71
C ALA A 152 -1.01 -15.25 -7.55
N GLU A 153 -1.54 -16.34 -7.02
CA GLU A 153 -1.53 -17.64 -7.70
C GLU A 153 -2.61 -17.70 -8.77
N SER A 154 -3.81 -17.23 -8.44
CA SER A 154 -4.91 -17.14 -9.39
C SER A 154 -4.74 -16.03 -10.43
N GLY A 155 -3.99 -14.98 -10.09
CA GLY A 155 -3.86 -13.78 -10.91
C GLY A 155 -5.11 -12.91 -10.94
N ARG A 156 -6.10 -13.19 -10.07
CA ARG A 156 -7.39 -12.50 -10.03
C ARG A 156 -7.50 -11.62 -8.80
N THR A 157 -7.73 -10.33 -9.02
CA THR A 157 -7.95 -9.33 -7.98
C THR A 157 -9.39 -9.31 -7.48
N LEU A 158 -9.64 -8.62 -6.36
CA LEU A 158 -11.01 -8.41 -5.86
C LEU A 158 -11.84 -7.57 -6.83
N ALA A 159 -11.21 -6.62 -7.53
CA ALA A 159 -11.88 -5.80 -8.53
C ALA A 159 -12.36 -6.67 -9.70
N GLU A 160 -11.55 -7.62 -10.16
CA GLU A 160 -11.95 -8.57 -11.22
C GLU A 160 -13.05 -9.53 -10.72
N GLU A 161 -12.99 -9.99 -9.47
CA GLU A 161 -14.08 -10.76 -8.85
C GLU A 161 -15.41 -9.97 -8.84
N PHE A 162 -15.36 -8.69 -8.50
CA PHE A 162 -16.55 -7.82 -8.51
C PHE A 162 -17.08 -7.57 -9.92
N LEU A 163 -16.21 -7.38 -10.90
CA LEU A 163 -16.62 -7.24 -12.29
C LEU A 163 -17.31 -8.49 -12.81
N ASP A 164 -16.75 -9.67 -12.52
CA ASP A 164 -17.36 -10.93 -12.93
C ASP A 164 -18.72 -11.15 -12.25
N LYS A 165 -18.84 -10.86 -10.95
CA LYS A 165 -20.12 -10.89 -10.24
C LYS A 165 -21.12 -9.88 -10.80
N TYR A 166 -20.67 -8.67 -11.11
CA TYR A 166 -21.49 -7.63 -11.73
C TYR A 166 -22.09 -8.09 -13.06
N GLU A 167 -21.27 -8.68 -13.92
CA GLU A 167 -21.69 -9.16 -15.25
C GLU A 167 -22.52 -10.45 -15.20
N THR A 168 -22.44 -11.21 -14.10
CA THR A 168 -23.11 -12.51 -13.96
C THR A 168 -24.15 -12.52 -12.85
N GLU A 169 -23.77 -12.84 -11.62
CA GLU A 169 -24.63 -13.07 -10.46
C GLU A 169 -25.49 -11.86 -10.08
N TRP A 170 -24.96 -10.65 -10.26
CA TRP A 170 -25.62 -9.41 -9.89
C TRP A 170 -26.38 -8.75 -11.05
N ASN A 171 -26.29 -9.32 -12.25
CA ASN A 171 -27.07 -8.92 -13.43
C ASN A 171 -27.05 -7.41 -13.70
N GLY A 172 -25.85 -6.82 -13.67
CA GLY A 172 -25.61 -5.40 -13.93
C GLY A 172 -25.96 -4.46 -12.76
N SER A 173 -26.18 -4.98 -11.55
CA SER A 173 -26.39 -4.19 -10.33
C SER A 173 -25.20 -4.24 -9.37
N VAL A 174 -24.94 -3.15 -8.67
CA VAL A 174 -23.95 -3.09 -7.58
C VAL A 174 -24.57 -3.26 -6.19
N ASP A 175 -25.91 -3.25 -6.08
CA ASP A 175 -26.62 -3.35 -4.79
C ASP A 175 -26.22 -4.59 -3.96
N PRO A 176 -25.99 -5.78 -4.57
CA PRO A 176 -25.59 -6.95 -3.79
C PRO A 176 -24.24 -6.80 -3.05
N LEU A 177 -23.32 -5.96 -3.57
CA LEU A 177 -22.02 -5.69 -2.93
C LEU A 177 -22.18 -5.25 -1.46
N PHE A 178 -23.19 -4.42 -1.18
CA PHE A 178 -23.48 -3.87 0.15
C PHE A 178 -24.02 -4.91 1.14
N LYS A 179 -24.34 -6.11 0.68
CA LYS A 179 -24.76 -7.24 1.53
C LYS A 179 -23.69 -8.32 1.60
N GLU A 180 -23.13 -8.69 0.45
CA GLU A 180 -22.15 -9.79 0.35
C GLU A 180 -20.78 -9.44 0.97
N TYR A 181 -20.38 -8.16 0.94
CA TYR A 181 -19.09 -7.70 1.44
C TYR A 181 -19.22 -6.68 2.58
N ALA A 182 -20.34 -6.72 3.31
CA ALA A 182 -20.51 -5.97 4.54
C ALA A 182 -19.57 -6.51 5.65
N TYR A 183 -19.11 -5.62 6.53
CA TYR A 183 -18.32 -5.98 7.72
C TYR A 183 -19.19 -6.51 8.86
#